data_AF-A0A946VQC0-F1
#
_entry.id   AF-A0A946VQC0-F1
#
_cell.length_a   1.000
_cell.length_b   1.000
_cell.length_c   1.000
_cell.angle_alpha   90.00
_cell.angle_beta   90.00
_cell.angle_gamma   90.00
#
_symmetry.space_group_name_H-M   'P 1'
#
loop_
_entity.id
_entity.type
_entity.pdbx_description
1 polymer ?
#
loop_
_entity_poly.entity_id
_entity_poly.type
_entity_poly.pdbx_seq_one_letter_code
_entity_poly.pdbx_strand_id
1 'polypeptide(L)'
;LDDVVKLHKRTVEHAGFAVLKSPDIPSVLIETGFISNPHEAKRLSSRAHQKELASAIVNGVTDYYARHAAEGTFVYWQKQQVAAAAASAAPRRYKIKSGDTLSEVALRNSVSLRELRRYNRLKDDKIRVGQVIKIPPRS
;
A
#
# COMPACT_ATOMS: atom_id res chain seq x y z
N LEU A 1 -6.74 -11.44 -3.30
CA LEU A 1 -7.13 -12.86 -3.53
C LEU A 1 -8.15 -12.98 -4.66
N ASP A 2 -8.95 -11.94 -4.85
CA ASP A 2 -10.04 -11.84 -5.84
C ASP A 2 -9.62 -12.18 -7.28
N ASP A 3 -8.38 -11.83 -7.67
CA ASP A 3 -7.85 -12.14 -9.00
C ASP A 3 -7.29 -13.57 -9.15
N VAL A 4 -7.13 -14.31 -8.03
CA VAL A 4 -6.52 -15.64 -8.00
C VAL A 4 -7.59 -16.73 -7.84
N VAL A 5 -8.54 -16.50 -6.94
CA VAL A 5 -9.63 -17.45 -6.62
C VAL A 5 -10.96 -16.73 -6.76
N LYS A 6 -11.94 -17.41 -7.36
CA LYS A 6 -13.32 -16.92 -7.36
C LYS A 6 -13.87 -17.07 -5.95
N LEU A 7 -14.01 -15.95 -5.25
CA LEU A 7 -14.55 -15.95 -3.89
C LEU A 7 -16.02 -16.35 -3.89
N HIS A 8 -16.41 -17.19 -2.93
CA HIS A 8 -17.81 -17.58 -2.74
C HIS A 8 -18.67 -16.39 -2.29
N LYS A 9 -18.08 -15.44 -1.55
CA LYS A 9 -18.69 -14.19 -1.09
C LYS A 9 -17.71 -13.04 -1.28
N ARG A 10 -18.22 -11.84 -1.55
CA ARG A 10 -17.40 -10.64 -1.84
C ARG A 10 -17.02 -9.85 -0.58
N THR A 11 -17.51 -10.26 0.58
CA THR A 11 -17.33 -9.60 1.87
C THR A 11 -16.77 -10.59 2.89
N VAL A 12 -16.14 -10.06 3.94
CA VAL A 12 -15.66 -10.87 5.07
C VAL A 12 -16.86 -11.39 5.86
N GLU A 13 -16.91 -12.70 6.08
CA GLU A 13 -17.95 -13.35 6.89
C GLU A 13 -17.47 -13.52 8.34
N HIS A 14 -18.40 -13.65 9.27
CA HIS A 14 -18.13 -13.91 10.68
C HIS A 14 -18.78 -15.23 11.08
N ALA A 15 -18.00 -16.12 11.69
CA ALA A 15 -18.47 -17.44 12.08
C ALA A 15 -17.77 -17.89 13.37
N GLY A 16 -18.44 -18.74 14.15
CA GLY A 16 -17.99 -19.19 15.48
C GLY A 16 -16.86 -20.22 15.48
N PHE A 17 -15.95 -20.19 14.49
CA PHE A 17 -14.87 -21.15 14.37
C PHE A 17 -13.89 -21.06 15.54
N ALA A 18 -13.65 -22.17 16.24
CA ALA A 18 -12.75 -22.22 17.40
C ALA A 18 -11.32 -21.72 17.07
N VAL A 19 -10.85 -22.02 15.85
CA VAL A 19 -9.52 -21.60 15.36
C VAL A 19 -9.36 -20.09 15.21
N LEU A 20 -10.45 -19.32 15.28
CA LEU A 20 -10.44 -17.85 15.14
C LEU A 20 -10.67 -17.11 16.45
N LYS A 21 -10.74 -17.80 17.59
CA LYS A 21 -11.15 -17.21 18.87
C LYS A 21 -10.01 -16.68 19.75
N SER A 22 -8.78 -16.60 19.24
CA SER A 22 -7.67 -16.03 20.02
C SER A 22 -7.90 -14.53 20.23
N PRO A 23 -8.03 -14.03 21.47
CA PRO A 23 -8.28 -12.61 21.73
C PRO A 23 -7.06 -11.74 21.43
N ASP A 24 -5.86 -12.30 21.53
CA ASP A 24 -4.60 -11.55 21.49
C ASP A 24 -3.92 -11.60 20.10
N ILE A 25 -4.46 -12.40 19.16
CA ILE A 25 -3.85 -12.62 17.84
C ILE A 25 -4.89 -12.45 16.74
N PRO A 26 -4.68 -11.52 15.78
CA PRO A 26 -5.51 -11.41 14.59
C PRO A 26 -5.56 -12.75 13.84
N SER A 27 -6.74 -13.34 13.76
CA SER A 27 -6.94 -14.67 13.18
C SER A 27 -7.91 -14.61 12.01
N VAL A 28 -7.58 -15.27 10.90
CA VAL A 28 -8.44 -15.35 9.71
C VAL A 28 -8.41 -16.77 9.14
N LEU A 29 -9.57 -17.24 8.66
CA LEU A 29 -9.70 -18.46 7.90
C LEU A 29 -9.84 -18.10 6.42
N ILE A 30 -9.03 -18.73 5.58
CA ILE A 30 -9.05 -18.50 4.13
C ILE A 30 -9.62 -19.74 3.45
N GLU A 31 -10.76 -19.58 2.80
CA GLU A 31 -11.32 -20.59 1.90
C GLU A 31 -10.70 -20.43 0.50
N THR A 32 -10.01 -21.45 0.03
CA THR A 32 -9.19 -21.40 -1.19
C THR A 32 -9.89 -22.00 -2.40
N GLY A 33 -11.01 -22.69 -2.19
CA GLY A 33 -11.84 -23.35 -3.19
C GLY A 33 -12.52 -24.60 -2.63
N PHE A 34 -13.40 -25.21 -3.42
CA PHE A 34 -14.16 -26.41 -3.06
C PHE A 34 -13.59 -27.66 -3.73
N ILE A 35 -13.09 -28.61 -2.94
CA ILE A 35 -12.59 -29.90 -3.45
C ILE A 35 -13.72 -30.74 -4.08
N SER A 36 -14.98 -30.51 -3.66
CA SER A 36 -16.15 -31.15 -4.26
C SER A 36 -16.43 -30.70 -5.70
N ASN A 37 -15.89 -29.55 -6.14
CA ASN A 37 -15.96 -29.10 -7.51
C ASN A 37 -14.72 -29.61 -8.29
N PRO A 38 -14.87 -30.51 -9.29
CA PRO A 38 -13.74 -31.11 -10.00
C PRO A 38 -12.80 -30.08 -10.67
N HIS A 39 -13.35 -28.95 -11.14
CA HIS A 39 -12.56 -27.90 -11.77
C HIS A 39 -11.68 -27.16 -10.73
N GLU A 40 -12.22 -26.87 -9.54
CA GLU A 40 -11.48 -26.24 -8.46
C GLU A 40 -10.49 -27.20 -7.83
N ALA A 41 -10.87 -28.46 -7.62
CA ALA A 41 -9.96 -29.50 -7.15
C ALA A 41 -8.71 -29.64 -8.04
N LYS A 42 -8.89 -29.66 -9.37
CA LYS A 42 -7.77 -29.69 -10.32
C LYS A 42 -6.87 -28.46 -10.19
N ARG A 43 -7.44 -27.27 -9.99
CA ARG A 43 -6.67 -26.04 -9.76
C ARG A 43 -5.91 -26.10 -8.43
N LEU A 44 -6.57 -26.52 -7.36
CA LEU A 44 -5.98 -26.65 -6.03
C LEU A 44 -4.82 -27.66 -5.98
N SER A 45 -4.85 -28.69 -6.83
CA SER A 45 -3.72 -29.64 -6.97
C SER A 45 -2.54 -29.11 -7.80
N SER A 46 -2.71 -28.00 -8.52
CA SER A 46 -1.67 -27.45 -9.39
C SER A 46 -0.66 -26.62 -8.62
N ARG A 47 0.63 -26.93 -8.78
CA ARG A 47 1.73 -26.15 -8.17
C ARG A 47 1.73 -24.68 -8.58
N ALA A 48 1.37 -24.38 -9.83
CA ALA A 48 1.30 -23.01 -10.31
C ALA A 48 0.24 -22.21 -9.53
N HIS A 49 -0.95 -22.77 -9.38
CA HIS A 49 -2.04 -22.13 -8.66
C HIS A 49 -1.76 -22.03 -7.15
N GLN A 50 -1.17 -23.05 -6.55
CA GLN A 50 -0.71 -22.99 -5.15
C GLN A 50 0.30 -21.87 -4.93
N LYS A 51 1.22 -21.64 -5.88
CA LYS A 51 2.19 -20.53 -5.81
C LYS A 51 1.52 -19.17 -5.92
N GLU A 52 0.56 -19.01 -6.83
CA GLU A 52 -0.24 -17.79 -6.93
C GLU A 52 -0.98 -17.48 -5.63
N LEU A 53 -1.65 -18.50 -5.07
CA LEU A 53 -2.38 -18.38 -3.81
C LEU A 53 -1.45 -18.02 -2.64
N ALA A 54 -0.32 -18.73 -2.50
CA ALA A 54 0.67 -18.42 -1.48
C ALA A 54 1.21 -16.99 -1.61
N SER A 55 1.49 -16.54 -2.84
CA SER A 55 1.96 -15.19 -3.10
C SER A 55 0.90 -14.15 -2.72
N ALA A 56 -0.38 -14.40 -3.03
CA ALA A 56 -1.48 -13.52 -2.66
C ALA A 56 -1.65 -13.43 -1.13
N ILE A 57 -1.51 -14.54 -0.40
CA ILE A 57 -1.56 -14.57 1.07
C ILE A 57 -0.38 -13.79 1.65
N VAL A 58 0.84 -14.04 1.18
CA VAL A 58 2.05 -13.33 1.63
C VAL A 58 1.92 -11.83 1.40
N ASN A 59 1.44 -11.42 0.21
CA ASN A 59 1.23 -10.01 -0.09
C ASN A 59 0.19 -9.38 0.84
N GLY A 60 -0.94 -10.07 1.09
CA GLY A 60 -1.98 -9.59 1.99
C GLY A 60 -1.51 -9.45 3.44
N VAL A 61 -0.78 -10.44 3.95
CA VAL A 61 -0.21 -10.41 5.31
C VAL A 61 0.85 -9.29 5.42
N THR A 62 1.73 -9.17 4.43
CA THR A 62 2.77 -8.12 4.41
C THR A 62 2.14 -6.72 4.38
N ASP A 63 1.11 -6.52 3.56
CA ASP A 63 0.38 -5.25 3.47
C ASP A 63 -0.43 -4.94 4.74
N TYR A 64 -1.00 -5.96 5.40
CA TYR A 64 -1.61 -5.79 6.72
C TYR A 64 -0.59 -5.28 7.74
N TYR A 65 0.57 -5.94 7.85
CA TYR A 65 1.63 -5.52 8.77
C TYR A 65 2.25 -4.17 8.38
N ALA A 66 2.41 -3.84 7.10
CA ALA A 66 2.92 -2.52 6.70
C ALA A 66 2.02 -1.36 7.17
N ARG A 67 0.71 -1.61 7.27
CA ARG A 67 -0.31 -0.65 7.72
C ARG A 67 -0.54 -0.67 9.24
N HIS A 68 -0.40 -1.83 9.88
CA HIS A 68 -0.70 -2.03 11.30
C HIS A 68 0.53 -2.49 12.11
N ALA A 69 1.74 -2.21 11.63
CA ALA A 69 2.98 -2.61 12.31
C ALA A 69 2.97 -2.07 13.74
N ALA A 70 2.91 -2.97 14.71
CA ALA A 70 3.02 -2.60 16.10
C ALA A 70 4.39 -1.97 16.39
N GLU A 71 4.40 -0.97 17.26
CA GLU A 71 5.63 -0.34 17.73
C GLU A 71 6.56 -1.40 18.30
N GLY A 72 7.86 -1.27 18.04
CA GLY A 72 8.86 -2.25 18.49
C GLY A 72 9.07 -3.45 17.57
N THR A 73 8.21 -3.69 16.57
CA THR A 73 8.42 -4.77 15.59
C THR A 73 9.50 -4.40 14.56
N PHE A 74 10.20 -5.39 14.00
CA PHE A 74 11.22 -5.17 12.95
C PHE A 74 10.65 -4.37 11.75
N VAL A 75 9.42 -4.66 11.34
CA VAL A 75 8.74 -3.95 10.24
C VAL A 75 8.52 -2.47 10.59
N TYR A 76 8.12 -2.17 11.83
CA TYR A 76 8.00 -0.80 12.31
C TYR A 76 9.34 -0.06 12.26
N TRP A 77 10.40 -0.66 12.80
CA TRP A 77 11.75 -0.07 12.76
C TRP A 77 12.27 0.13 11.34
N GLN A 78 12.03 -0.84 10.45
CA GLN A 78 12.41 -0.74 9.04
C GLN A 78 11.68 0.40 8.34
N LYS A 79 10.36 0.54 8.57
CA LYS A 79 9.54 1.62 8.01
C LYS A 79 10.07 2.99 8.44
N GLN A 80 10.42 3.16 9.71
CA GLN A 80 11.00 4.40 10.23
C GLN A 80 12.34 4.73 9.57
N GLN A 81 13.20 3.73 9.32
CA GLN A 81 14.47 3.95 8.62
C GLN A 81 14.28 4.34 7.15
N VAL A 82 13.33 3.72 6.44
CA VAL A 82 13.02 4.07 5.05
C VAL A 82 12.42 5.48 4.96
N ALA A 83 11.50 5.83 5.87
CA ALA A 83 10.93 7.17 5.97
C ALA A 83 11.99 8.22 6.34
N ALA A 84 12.89 7.91 7.28
CA ALA A 84 14.00 8.78 7.65
C ALA A 84 14.99 8.96 6.49
N ALA A 85 15.32 7.89 5.76
CA ALA A 85 16.15 7.94 4.56
C ALA A 85 15.50 8.82 3.48
N ALA A 86 14.20 8.65 3.24
CA ALA A 86 13.44 9.51 2.33
C ALA A 86 13.46 10.96 2.80
N ALA A 87 13.22 11.24 4.09
CA ALA A 87 13.26 12.58 4.66
C ALA A 87 14.65 13.23 4.59
N SER A 88 15.72 12.43 4.68
CA SER A 88 17.10 12.88 4.54
C SER A 88 17.54 13.12 3.10
N ALA A 89 16.78 12.60 2.12
CA ALA A 89 17.07 12.84 0.72
C ALA A 89 16.88 14.33 0.40
N ALA A 90 17.89 14.93 -0.25
CA ALA A 90 17.83 16.33 -0.61
C ALA A 90 16.58 16.62 -1.47
N PRO A 91 15.82 17.68 -1.17
CA PRO A 91 14.59 17.95 -1.89
C PRO A 91 14.86 18.17 -3.38
N ARG A 92 14.11 17.45 -4.20
CA ARG A 92 14.28 17.51 -5.65
C ARG A 92 13.83 18.89 -6.14
N ARG A 93 14.71 19.63 -6.80
CA ARG A 93 14.37 20.93 -7.38
C ARG A 93 13.61 20.73 -8.70
N TYR A 94 12.54 21.50 -8.89
CA TYR A 94 11.74 21.50 -10.12
C TYR A 94 11.59 22.93 -10.63
N LYS A 95 11.94 23.16 -11.89
CA LYS A 95 11.77 24.45 -12.56
C LYS A 95 10.43 24.44 -13.29
N ILE A 96 9.54 25.36 -12.92
CA ILE A 96 8.22 25.54 -13.51
C ILE A 96 8.36 25.84 -15.01
N LYS A 97 7.61 25.13 -15.83
CA LYS A 97 7.55 25.30 -17.28
C LYS A 97 6.25 26.02 -17.68
N SER A 98 6.19 26.49 -18.92
CA SER A 98 4.97 27.06 -19.47
C SER A 98 3.85 26.02 -19.45
N GLY A 99 2.68 26.39 -18.93
CA GLY A 99 1.52 25.51 -18.80
C GLY A 99 1.47 24.67 -17.51
N ASP A 100 2.48 24.71 -16.64
CA ASP A 100 2.40 24.01 -15.35
C ASP A 100 1.48 24.72 -14.37
N THR A 101 0.65 23.95 -13.66
CA THR A 101 -0.07 24.38 -12.47
C THR A 101 0.54 23.76 -11.21
N LEU A 102 0.44 24.44 -10.07
CA LEU A 102 1.01 23.92 -8.82
C LEU A 102 0.36 22.59 -8.42
N SER A 103 -0.95 22.44 -8.68
CA SER A 103 -1.73 21.23 -8.44
C SER A 103 -1.26 20.05 -9.30
N GLU A 104 -1.01 20.28 -10.60
CA GLU A 104 -0.48 19.22 -11.48
C GLU A 104 0.93 18.82 -11.10
N VAL A 105 1.79 19.79 -10.74
CA VAL A 105 3.14 19.48 -10.28
C VAL A 105 3.10 18.68 -8.99
N ALA A 106 2.20 19.01 -8.05
CA ALA A 106 1.99 18.23 -6.84
C ALA A 106 1.54 16.79 -7.14
N LEU A 107 0.51 16.65 -7.98
CA LEU A 107 -0.05 15.35 -8.37
C LEU A 107 0.98 14.46 -9.06
N ARG A 108 1.71 14.99 -10.05
CA ARG A 108 2.77 14.26 -10.78
C ARG A 108 3.88 13.76 -9.86
N ASN A 109 4.06 14.41 -8.71
CA ASN A 109 5.08 14.06 -7.73
C ASN A 109 4.53 13.29 -6.52
N SER A 110 3.25 12.92 -6.54
CA SER A 110 2.59 12.23 -5.43
C SER A 110 2.72 12.95 -4.09
N VAL A 111 2.72 14.29 -4.11
CA VAL A 111 2.74 15.13 -2.90
C VAL A 111 1.45 15.93 -2.86
N SER A 112 0.95 16.24 -1.66
CA SER A 112 -0.26 17.06 -1.56
C SER A 112 0.03 18.52 -1.92
N LEU A 113 -0.94 19.22 -2.51
CA LEU A 113 -0.82 20.66 -2.80
C LEU A 113 -0.50 21.46 -1.53
N ARG A 114 -1.13 21.11 -0.40
CA ARG A 114 -0.88 21.72 0.91
C ARG A 114 0.58 21.55 1.34
N GLU A 115 1.11 20.34 1.21
CA GLU A 115 2.48 20.03 1.59
C GLU A 115 3.49 20.72 0.67
N LEU A 116 3.27 20.68 -0.65
CA LEU A 116 4.13 21.35 -1.62
C LEU A 116 4.19 22.86 -1.37
N ARG A 117 3.05 23.51 -1.09
CA ARG A 117 3.01 24.92 -0.68
C ARG A 117 3.79 25.18 0.59
N ARG A 118 3.50 24.43 1.65
CA ARG A 118 4.15 24.56 2.96
C ARG A 118 5.67 24.41 2.83
N TYR A 119 6.13 23.42 2.09
CA TYR A 119 7.54 23.13 1.87
C TYR A 119 8.27 24.27 1.12
N ASN A 120 7.56 24.97 0.23
CA ASN A 120 8.08 26.09 -0.54
C ASN A 120 7.75 27.46 0.05
N ARG A 121 7.08 27.51 1.21
CA ARG A 121 6.59 28.75 1.86
C ARG A 121 5.72 29.60 0.93
N LEU A 122 4.95 28.96 0.05
CA LEU A 122 4.01 29.64 -0.85
C LEU A 122 2.73 30.01 -0.09
N LYS A 123 2.28 31.25 -0.26
CA LYS A 123 1.05 31.77 0.38
C LYS A 123 -0.20 31.36 -0.39
N ASP A 124 -0.09 31.17 -1.69
CA ASP A 124 -1.15 30.78 -2.62
C ASP A 124 -0.63 29.79 -3.67
N ASP A 125 -1.48 29.43 -4.63
CA ASP A 125 -1.15 28.48 -5.70
C ASP A 125 -0.48 29.17 -6.91
N LYS A 126 -0.13 30.46 -6.80
CA LYS A 126 0.45 31.22 -7.91
C LYS A 126 1.92 30.88 -8.09
N ILE A 127 2.26 30.46 -9.30
CA ILE A 127 3.62 30.13 -9.72
C ILE A 127 3.96 30.83 -11.02
N ARG A 128 5.25 31.12 -11.24
CA ARG A 128 5.74 31.77 -12.45
C ARG A 128 6.61 30.81 -13.26
N VAL A 129 6.53 30.89 -14.58
CA VAL A 129 7.43 30.15 -15.48
C VAL A 129 8.89 30.50 -15.15
N GLY A 130 9.73 29.48 -15.04
CA GLY A 130 11.13 29.60 -14.65
C GLY A 130 11.39 29.63 -13.15
N GLN A 131 10.36 29.77 -12.30
CA GLN A 131 10.48 29.65 -10.85
C GLN A 131 10.97 28.24 -10.48
N VAL A 132 11.90 28.14 -9.54
CA VAL A 132 12.36 26.86 -9.01
C VAL A 132 11.66 26.61 -7.68
N ILE A 133 10.93 25.50 -7.61
CA ILE A 133 10.32 24.99 -6.38
C ILE A 133 11.04 23.71 -5.94
N LYS A 134 10.95 23.40 -4.65
CA LYS A 134 11.47 22.20 -4.02
C LYS A 134 10.34 21.20 -3.84
N ILE A 135 10.51 20.00 -4.37
CA ILE A 135 9.57 18.91 -4.18
C ILE A 135 9.97 18.18 -2.89
N PRO A 136 9.07 18.06 -1.90
CA PRO A 136 9.36 17.32 -0.67
C PRO A 136 9.57 15.83 -0.98
N PRO A 137 10.37 15.13 -0.15
CA PRO A 137 10.50 13.69 -0.25
C PRO A 137 9.16 13.01 0.00
N ARG A 138 8.96 11.83 -0.61
CA ARG A 138 7.74 11.04 -0.46
C ARG A 138 7.64 10.57 0.99
N SER A 139 6.53 10.90 1.67
CA SER A 139 6.17 10.33 2.97
C SER A 139 5.46 8.99 2.80
#